data_AF-A0A0I9UGQ0-F1
#
_entry.id   AF-A0A0I9UGQ0-F1
#
_cell.length_a   1.000
_cell.length_b   1.000
_cell.length_c   1.000
_cell.angle_alpha   90.00
_cell.angle_beta   90.00
_cell.angle_gamma   90.00
#
_symmetry.space_group_name_H-M   'P 1'
#
loop_
_entity.id
_entity.type
_entity.pdbx_description
1 polymer ?
#
loop_
_entity_poly.entity_id
_entity_poly.type
_entity_poly.pdbx_seq_one_letter_code
_entity_poly.pdbx_strand_id
1 'polypeptide(L)'
;ESPQYSRALLCDYTVNGIENRWALLTRTTPHCGPLTPLSTVPIRVNDVLTVPAPSEPDMAVLVGIDLDQTIADRLFQGVVAPLTDFTVLLDQVTYRLVAKNAAEPFLVTTPASVAGTNLQIHSHTIGIGRVANIPLQISGRLHFYEMRVAP
;
A
#
# COMPACT_ATOMS: atom_id res chain seq x y z
N GLU A 1 -5.13 -6.54 -3.92
CA GLU A 1 -4.37 -7.48 -3.05
C GLU A 1 -4.59 -7.11 -1.59
N SER A 2 -4.41 -8.04 -0.64
CA SER A 2 -4.57 -7.76 0.81
C SER A 2 -3.24 -7.27 1.39
N PRO A 3 -3.15 -6.08 2.01
CA PRO A 3 -1.91 -5.56 2.60
C PRO A 3 -1.30 -6.50 3.64
N GLN A 4 -2.16 -7.13 4.45
CA GLN A 4 -1.76 -8.13 5.43
C GLN A 4 -1.01 -9.30 4.79
N TYR A 5 -1.50 -9.75 3.63
CA TYR A 5 -0.92 -10.88 2.92
C TYR A 5 0.48 -10.56 2.40
N SER A 6 0.63 -9.44 1.69
CA SER A 6 1.93 -9.03 1.15
C SER A 6 2.94 -8.75 2.28
N ARG A 7 2.49 -8.16 3.41
CA ARG A 7 3.34 -7.97 4.60
C ARG A 7 3.72 -9.31 5.25
N ALA A 8 2.80 -10.25 5.39
CA ALA A 8 3.11 -11.57 5.95
C ALA A 8 4.11 -12.33 5.07
N LEU A 9 3.97 -12.27 3.74
CA LEU A 9 4.95 -12.86 2.83
C LEU A 9 6.34 -12.23 2.98
N LEU A 10 6.40 -10.91 3.15
CA LEU A 10 7.66 -10.22 3.38
C LEU A 10 8.28 -10.57 4.74
N CYS A 11 7.46 -10.73 5.79
CA CYS A 11 7.95 -10.81 7.17
C CYS A 11 8.13 -12.21 7.75
N ASP A 12 7.38 -13.19 7.23
CA ASP A 12 7.36 -14.56 7.77
C ASP A 12 8.00 -15.57 6.80
N TYR A 13 8.51 -15.10 5.66
CA TYR A 13 9.11 -15.96 4.64
C TYR A 13 10.39 -15.34 4.07
N THR A 14 11.30 -16.20 3.64
CA THR A 14 12.49 -15.81 2.86
C THR A 14 12.48 -16.48 1.48
N VAL A 15 13.16 -15.86 0.52
CA VAL A 15 13.29 -16.39 -0.84
C VAL A 15 14.38 -17.47 -0.85
N ASN A 16 13.97 -18.71 -1.08
CA ASN A 16 14.87 -19.86 -1.15
C ASN A 16 15.31 -20.15 -2.61
N GLY A 17 14.58 -19.66 -3.60
CA GLY A 17 14.95 -19.79 -5.00
C GLY A 17 14.06 -18.93 -5.91
N ILE A 18 14.58 -18.57 -7.08
CA ILE A 18 13.85 -17.82 -8.10
C ILE A 18 13.93 -18.57 -9.42
N GLU A 19 12.79 -18.90 -10.01
CA GLU A 19 12.70 -19.53 -11.34
C GLU A 19 11.61 -18.82 -12.16
N ASN A 20 11.95 -18.29 -13.33
CA ASN A 20 10.99 -17.62 -14.23
C ASN A 20 10.15 -16.51 -13.56
N ARG A 21 10.74 -15.73 -12.63
CA ARG A 21 10.09 -14.70 -11.78
C ARG A 21 9.15 -15.24 -10.70
N TRP A 22 9.09 -16.56 -10.52
CA TRP A 22 8.44 -17.19 -9.37
C TRP A 22 9.45 -17.34 -8.25
N ALA A 23 9.11 -16.87 -7.06
CA ALA A 23 9.90 -17.09 -5.86
C ALA A 23 9.40 -18.33 -5.12
N LEU A 24 10.31 -19.25 -4.81
CA LEU A 24 10.09 -20.30 -3.84
C LEU A 24 10.30 -19.71 -2.45
N LEU A 25 9.22 -19.57 -1.70
CA LEU A 25 9.25 -19.01 -0.36
C LEU A 25 9.36 -20.11 0.69
N THR A 26 10.26 -19.93 1.65
CA THR A 26 10.37 -20.81 2.83
C THR A 26 9.99 -20.00 4.05
N ARG A 27 9.11 -20.57 4.88
CA ARG A 27 8.68 -19.91 6.12
C ARG A 27 9.85 -19.79 7.09
N THR A 28 10.01 -18.63 7.68
CA THR A 28 11.03 -18.32 8.69
C THR A 28 10.39 -17.83 9.98
N THR A 29 11.21 -17.58 10.99
CA THR A 29 10.77 -16.77 12.13
C THR A 29 10.49 -15.34 11.67
N PRO A 30 9.46 -14.66 12.21
CA PRO A 30 9.17 -13.27 11.86
C PRO A 30 10.42 -12.40 12.02
N HIS A 31 10.77 -11.67 10.96
CA HIS A 31 12.04 -10.94 10.88
C HIS A 31 11.86 -9.45 10.52
N CYS A 32 10.61 -9.00 10.39
CA CYS A 32 10.28 -7.59 10.30
C CYS A 32 10.29 -6.92 11.68
N GLY A 33 10.81 -5.70 11.73
CA GLY A 33 10.73 -4.81 12.88
C GLY A 33 9.38 -4.10 13.01
N PRO A 34 9.24 -3.20 13.99
CA PRO A 34 8.04 -2.37 14.13
C PRO A 34 7.90 -1.34 13.00
N LEU A 35 6.67 -0.91 12.75
CA LEU A 35 6.38 0.22 11.84
C LEU A 35 6.76 1.54 12.50
N THR A 36 7.69 2.26 11.89
CA THR A 36 8.16 3.57 12.35
C THR A 36 7.55 4.65 11.47
N PRO A 37 6.83 5.66 12.01
CA PRO A 37 6.26 6.73 11.20
C PRO A 37 7.36 7.56 10.51
N LEU A 38 7.21 7.80 9.21
CA LEU A 38 8.09 8.69 8.42
C LEU A 38 7.46 10.06 8.24
N SER A 39 6.25 10.10 7.67
CA SER A 39 5.58 11.35 7.36
C SER A 39 4.07 11.16 7.24
N THR A 40 3.33 12.26 7.32
CA THR A 40 1.89 12.29 7.05
C THR A 40 1.61 13.45 6.13
N VAL A 41 0.98 13.17 4.99
CA VAL A 41 0.77 14.15 3.92
C VAL A 41 -0.71 14.20 3.56
N PRO A 42 -1.37 15.37 3.59
CA PRO A 42 -2.72 15.51 3.07
C PRO A 42 -2.71 15.28 1.56
N ILE A 43 -3.74 14.61 1.06
CA ILE A 43 -3.88 14.31 -0.38
C ILE A 43 -5.31 14.61 -0.83
N ARG A 44 -5.45 15.12 -2.05
CA ARG A 44 -6.75 15.29 -2.73
C ARG A 44 -6.86 14.32 -3.90
N VAL A 45 -8.08 14.14 -4.40
CA VAL A 45 -8.30 13.36 -5.62
C VAL A 45 -7.50 13.94 -6.78
N ASN A 46 -6.85 13.05 -7.54
CA ASN A 46 -5.95 13.33 -8.65
C ASN A 46 -4.60 13.96 -8.27
N ASP A 47 -4.34 14.21 -6.98
CA ASP A 47 -3.00 14.56 -6.54
C ASP A 47 -2.09 13.33 -6.68
N VAL A 48 -0.85 13.59 -7.08
CA VAL A 48 0.23 12.59 -7.14
C VAL A 48 1.33 13.08 -6.22
N LEU A 49 1.70 12.24 -5.26
CA LEU A 49 2.74 12.50 -4.27
C LEU A 49 3.91 11.56 -4.50
N THR A 50 5.11 12.02 -4.17
CA THR A 50 6.31 11.18 -4.18
C THR A 50 6.31 10.26 -2.95
N VAL A 51 6.57 8.98 -3.16
CA VAL A 51 6.81 8.01 -2.10
C VAL A 51 8.19 8.30 -1.50
N PRO A 52 8.32 8.43 -0.17
CA PRO A 52 9.63 8.60 0.47
C PRO A 52 10.56 7.44 0.12
N ALA A 53 11.81 7.75 -0.19
CA ALA A 53 12.83 6.72 -0.36
C ALA A 53 13.12 6.04 0.99
N PRO A 54 13.41 4.73 1.00
CA PRO A 54 13.86 4.04 2.21
C PRO A 54 15.19 4.63 2.71
N SER A 55 15.36 4.68 4.02
CA SER A 55 16.57 5.21 4.68
C SER A 55 17.79 4.30 4.51
N GLU A 56 17.56 2.99 4.43
CA GLU A 56 18.58 1.95 4.25
C GLU A 56 18.08 0.85 3.29
N PRO A 57 18.97 0.05 2.67
CA PRO A 57 18.58 -1.00 1.71
C PRO A 57 17.67 -2.11 2.26
N ASP A 58 17.72 -2.32 3.58
CA ASP A 58 16.95 -3.34 4.31
C ASP A 58 15.62 -2.80 4.86
N MET A 59 15.19 -1.63 4.38
CA MET A 59 13.94 -1.00 4.79
C MET A 59 12.85 -1.22 3.75
N ALA A 60 11.65 -1.54 4.24
CA ALA A 60 10.41 -1.48 3.49
C ALA A 60 9.68 -0.17 3.82
N VAL A 61 9.05 0.43 2.80
CA VAL A 61 8.17 1.60 2.97
C VAL A 61 6.73 1.17 2.79
N LEU A 62 5.90 1.56 3.75
CA LEU A 62 4.47 1.28 3.76
C LEU A 62 3.67 2.58 3.79
N VAL A 63 2.44 2.53 3.28
CA VAL A 63 1.51 3.67 3.29
C VAL A 63 0.17 3.25 3.86
N GLY A 64 -0.25 3.91 4.94
CA GLY A 64 -1.63 3.91 5.41
C GLY A 64 -2.41 4.99 4.67
N ILE A 65 -3.64 4.68 4.26
CA ILE A 65 -4.51 5.61 3.52
C ILE A 65 -5.75 5.88 4.35
N ASP A 66 -5.83 7.07 4.92
CA ASP A 66 -7.03 7.54 5.63
C ASP A 66 -7.81 8.48 4.73
N LEU A 67 -8.96 8.02 4.25
CA LEU A 67 -9.85 8.84 3.40
C LEU A 67 -10.84 9.57 4.31
N ASP A 68 -10.94 10.89 4.16
CA ASP A 68 -11.98 11.66 4.84
C ASP A 68 -13.33 11.20 4.29
N GLN A 69 -14.04 10.36 5.05
CA GLN A 69 -15.34 9.87 4.63
C GLN A 69 -16.29 11.05 4.45
N THR A 70 -16.66 11.33 3.20
CA THR A 70 -17.71 12.29 2.94
C THR A 70 -19.02 11.77 3.52
N ILE A 71 -19.80 12.65 4.14
CA ILE A 71 -21.06 12.34 4.86
C ILE A 71 -22.04 11.50 4.01
N ALA A 72 -21.93 11.57 2.68
CA ALA A 72 -22.69 10.76 1.72
C ALA A 72 -22.43 9.24 1.85
N ASP A 73 -21.19 8.80 2.13
CA ASP A 73 -20.85 7.38 2.26
C ASP A 73 -21.44 6.75 3.52
N ARG A 74 -21.69 7.56 4.56
CA ARG A 74 -22.30 7.12 5.82
C ARG A 74 -23.80 6.86 5.68
N LEU A 75 -24.49 7.51 4.73
CA LEU A 75 -25.93 7.33 4.50
C LEU A 75 -26.29 6.01 3.78
N PHE A 76 -25.36 5.41 3.04
CA PHE A 76 -25.64 4.25 2.19
C PHE A 76 -25.01 2.94 2.67
N GLN A 77 -24.48 2.89 3.89
CA GLN A 77 -23.93 1.65 4.48
C GLN A 77 -24.96 0.51 4.67
N GLY A 78 -26.23 0.72 4.29
CA GLY A 78 -27.30 -0.23 4.53
C GLY A 78 -27.94 -0.95 3.33
N VAL A 79 -27.94 -0.42 2.08
CA VAL A 79 -28.97 -0.92 1.13
C VAL A 79 -28.56 -1.17 -0.34
N VAL A 80 -27.66 -0.44 -1.00
CA VAL A 80 -27.38 -0.72 -2.43
C VAL A 80 -25.93 -0.35 -2.74
N ALA A 81 -25.22 -1.25 -3.43
CA ALA A 81 -23.89 -1.13 -4.07
C ALA A 81 -23.02 0.12 -3.76
N PRO A 82 -21.72 -0.03 -3.44
CA PRO A 82 -20.84 1.12 -3.19
C PRO A 82 -20.90 2.07 -4.40
N LEU A 83 -21.42 3.29 -4.17
CA LEU A 83 -21.64 4.30 -5.22
C LEU A 83 -20.31 4.90 -5.73
N THR A 84 -19.19 4.52 -5.12
CA THR A 84 -17.84 5.03 -5.35
C THR A 84 -16.83 3.89 -5.28
N ASP A 85 -16.18 3.57 -6.40
CA ASP A 85 -14.96 2.75 -6.40
C ASP A 85 -13.76 3.71 -6.31
N PHE A 86 -13.03 3.62 -5.20
CA PHE A 86 -11.78 4.34 -5.01
C PHE A 86 -10.64 3.60 -5.71
N THR A 87 -9.69 4.36 -6.25
CA THR A 87 -8.47 3.80 -6.84
C THR A 87 -7.24 4.42 -6.23
N VAL A 88 -6.15 3.67 -6.19
CA VAL A 88 -4.81 4.17 -5.88
C VAL A 88 -3.99 4.07 -7.15
N LEU A 89 -3.29 5.14 -7.49
CA LEU A 89 -2.34 5.17 -8.59
C LEU A 89 -0.96 4.95 -7.99
N LEU A 90 -0.24 3.91 -8.39
CA LEU A 90 1.17 3.72 -8.07
C LEU A 90 1.94 3.75 -9.38
N ASP A 91 2.85 4.72 -9.54
CA ASP A 91 3.62 4.90 -10.79
C ASP A 91 2.76 4.83 -12.05
N GLN A 92 1.64 5.57 -12.04
CA GLN A 92 0.63 5.64 -13.10
C GLN A 92 -0.19 4.35 -13.32
N VAL A 93 0.08 3.27 -12.59
CA VAL A 93 -0.72 2.05 -12.60
C VAL A 93 -1.88 2.20 -11.63
N THR A 94 -3.10 2.01 -12.14
CA THR A 94 -4.33 2.17 -11.34
C THR A 94 -4.72 0.85 -10.68
N TYR A 95 -4.81 0.85 -9.36
CA TYR A 95 -5.27 -0.26 -8.53
C TYR A 95 -6.60 0.08 -7.88
N ARG A 96 -7.49 -0.90 -7.75
CA ARG A 96 -8.73 -0.72 -6.98
C ARG A 96 -8.41 -0.70 -5.49
N LEU A 97 -8.88 0.34 -4.79
CA LEU A 97 -8.80 0.44 -3.34
C LEU A 97 -10.05 -0.16 -2.72
N VAL A 98 -9.86 -1.23 -1.96
CA VAL A 98 -10.94 -1.83 -1.16
C VAL A 98 -10.90 -1.19 0.22
N ALA A 99 -11.95 -0.44 0.58
CA ALA A 99 -12.00 0.33 1.84
C ALA A 99 -11.72 -0.52 3.09
N LYS A 100 -12.14 -1.80 3.10
CA LYS A 100 -11.86 -2.74 4.20
C LYS A 100 -10.36 -3.00 4.41
N ASN A 101 -9.55 -2.87 3.36
CA ASN A 101 -8.10 -3.06 3.40
C ASN A 101 -7.36 -1.75 3.71
N ALA A 102 -8.01 -0.59 3.62
CA ALA A 102 -7.39 0.71 3.88
C ALA A 102 -6.97 0.90 5.35
N ALA A 103 -7.53 0.10 6.26
CA ALA A 103 -7.14 0.08 7.67
C ALA A 103 -5.71 -0.44 7.90
N GLU A 104 -5.10 -1.09 6.91
CA GLU A 104 -3.77 -1.67 6.99
C GLU A 104 -2.80 -0.91 6.06
N PRO A 105 -1.56 -0.61 6.49
CA PRO A 105 -0.56 -0.01 5.61
C PRO A 105 -0.18 -0.94 4.44
N PHE A 106 -0.25 -0.42 3.23
CA PHE A 106 0.15 -1.12 1.99
C PHE A 106 1.67 -1.02 1.79
N LEU A 107 2.31 -2.10 1.36
CA LEU A 107 3.69 -2.05 0.90
C LEU A 107 3.79 -1.26 -0.42
N VAL A 108 4.64 -0.24 -0.45
CA VAL A 108 4.91 0.58 -1.65
C VAL A 108 6.38 0.54 -2.05
N THR A 109 7.27 0.13 -1.15
CA THR A 109 8.65 -0.19 -1.48
C THR A 109 9.11 -1.38 -0.65
N THR A 110 9.71 -2.37 -1.30
CA THR A 110 10.33 -3.52 -0.65
C THR A 110 11.86 -3.40 -0.65
N PRO A 111 12.54 -4.02 0.33
CA PRO A 111 14.00 -4.04 0.39
C PRO A 111 14.63 -4.78 -0.80
N ALA A 112 15.94 -4.58 -0.99
CA ALA A 112 16.70 -5.20 -2.07
C ALA A 112 16.75 -6.74 -1.98
N SER A 113 16.54 -7.31 -0.79
CA SER A 113 16.57 -8.76 -0.55
C SER A 113 15.52 -9.55 -1.36
N VAL A 114 14.43 -8.89 -1.78
CA VAL A 114 13.37 -9.51 -2.60
C VAL A 114 13.38 -9.04 -4.06
N ALA A 115 14.45 -8.37 -4.50
CA ALA A 115 14.60 -7.92 -5.88
C ALA A 115 14.58 -9.10 -6.88
N GLY A 116 13.90 -8.92 -8.02
CA GLY A 116 13.75 -9.96 -9.05
C GLY A 116 12.64 -10.97 -8.77
N THR A 117 11.87 -10.80 -7.69
CA THR A 117 10.73 -11.66 -7.33
C THR A 117 9.40 -10.98 -7.62
N ASN A 118 8.31 -11.75 -7.52
CA ASN A 118 6.94 -11.23 -7.53
C ASN A 118 6.57 -10.41 -6.29
N LEU A 119 7.43 -10.38 -5.26
CA LEU A 119 7.28 -9.49 -4.09
C LEU A 119 7.96 -8.15 -4.30
N GLN A 120 8.75 -7.97 -5.36
CA GLN A 120 9.42 -6.71 -5.61
C GLN A 120 8.39 -5.61 -5.92
N ILE A 121 8.31 -4.62 -5.03
CA ILE A 121 7.52 -3.41 -5.22
C ILE A 121 8.48 -2.22 -5.08
N HIS A 122 8.46 -1.34 -6.07
CA HIS A 122 9.26 -0.12 -6.05
C HIS A 122 8.46 1.03 -6.68
N SER A 123 7.51 1.55 -5.91
CA SER A 123 6.67 2.68 -6.32
C SER A 123 7.34 4.00 -5.94
N HIS A 124 7.46 4.90 -6.90
CA HIS A 124 8.04 6.24 -6.71
C HIS A 124 6.97 7.30 -6.44
N THR A 125 5.76 7.04 -6.90
CA THR A 125 4.64 7.96 -6.82
C THR A 125 3.39 7.24 -6.36
N ILE A 126 2.59 7.93 -5.57
CA ILE A 126 1.28 7.47 -5.12
C ILE A 126 0.24 8.58 -5.31
N GLY A 127 -0.91 8.23 -5.85
CA GLY A 127 -2.06 9.12 -5.98
C GLY A 127 -3.36 8.42 -5.59
N ILE A 128 -4.39 9.21 -5.32
CA ILE A 128 -5.74 8.69 -5.08
C ILE A 128 -6.64 9.13 -6.23
N GLY A 129 -7.25 8.15 -6.87
CA GLY A 129 -8.22 8.33 -7.92
C GLY A 129 -9.60 7.81 -7.50
N ARG A 130 -10.55 7.96 -8.41
CA ARG A 130 -11.87 7.35 -8.28
C ARG A 130 -12.47 7.08 -9.64
N VAL A 131 -13.46 6.19 -9.65
CA VAL A 131 -14.40 6.04 -10.76
C VAL A 131 -15.79 6.37 -10.20
N ALA A 132 -16.31 7.58 -10.51
CA ALA A 132 -17.63 8.02 -10.07
C ALA A 132 -18.29 8.96 -11.09
N ASN A 133 -19.62 8.86 -11.21
CA ASN A 133 -20.42 9.67 -12.13
C ASN A 133 -20.79 11.07 -11.59
N ILE A 134 -20.41 11.42 -10.35
CA ILE A 134 -20.79 12.68 -9.69
C ILE A 134 -19.56 13.42 -9.17
N PRO A 135 -19.42 14.75 -9.37
CA PRO A 135 -18.32 15.55 -8.86
C PRO A 135 -18.42 15.81 -7.34
N LEU A 136 -17.88 14.91 -6.50
CA LEU A 136 -17.49 15.24 -5.11
C LEU A 136 -15.99 15.56 -4.99
N GLN A 137 -15.62 16.48 -4.09
CA GLN A 137 -14.23 16.60 -3.64
C GLN A 137 -13.98 15.59 -2.52
N ILE A 138 -12.98 14.74 -2.67
CA ILE A 138 -12.50 13.84 -1.62
C ILE A 138 -11.10 14.28 -1.22
N SER A 139 -10.88 14.35 0.08
CA SER A 139 -9.57 14.55 0.70
C SER A 139 -9.25 13.36 1.58
N GLY A 140 -7.99 13.24 1.93
CA GLY A 140 -7.52 12.25 2.89
C GLY A 140 -6.11 12.56 3.34
N ARG A 141 -5.51 11.59 4.03
CA ARG A 141 -4.13 11.64 4.49
C ARG A 141 -3.44 10.33 4.14
N LEU A 142 -2.23 10.47 3.62
CA LEU A 142 -1.30 9.36 3.50
C LEU A 142 -0.37 9.37 4.70
N HIS A 143 -0.26 8.25 5.38
CA HIS A 143 0.67 8.02 6.47
C HIS A 143 1.77 7.09 5.99
N PHE A 144 2.98 7.60 5.82
CA PHE A 144 4.13 6.80 5.42
C PHE A 144 4.81 6.22 6.66
N TYR A 145 5.17 4.94 6.57
CA TYR A 145 5.88 4.20 7.59
C TYR A 145 7.10 3.52 6.97
N GLU A 146 8.11 3.31 7.79
CA GLU A 146 9.27 2.49 7.47
C GLU A 146 9.29 1.27 8.39
N MET A 147 9.78 0.15 7.86
CA MET A 147 9.92 -1.09 8.59
C MET A 147 11.21 -1.79 8.16
N ARG A 148 12.08 -2.09 9.13
CA ARG A 148 13.27 -2.90 8.87
C ARG A 148 12.87 -4.34 8.60
N VAL A 149 13.47 -4.93 7.57
CA VAL A 149 13.34 -6.35 7.22
C VAL A 149 14.71 -6.97 7.41
N ALA A 150 14.87 -7.80 8.44
CA ALA A 150 16.14 -8.49 8.62
C ALA A 150 16.36 -9.54 7.52
N PRO A 151 17.61 -9.78 7.10
CA PRO A 151 17.93 -10.77 6.07
C PRO A 151 17.62 -12.21 6.49
#